data_AF-A0A973P9N7-F1
#
_entry.id   AF-A0A973P9N7-F1
#
_cell.length_a   1.000
_cell.length_b   1.000
_cell.length_c   1.000
_cell.angle_alpha   90.00
_cell.angle_beta   90.00
_cell.angle_gamma   90.00
#
_symmetry.space_group_name_H-M   'P 1'
#
loop_
_entity.id
_entity.type
_entity.pdbx_description
1 polymer ?
#
loop_
_entity_poly.entity_id
_entity_poly.type
_entity_poly.pdbx_seq_one_letter_code
_entity_poly.pdbx_strand_id
1 'polypeptide(L)'
;KAGYRRLDGEEALWYGRSRVDSDDYSRMARQRCVIGAFAQQATPQKILANFTGIAKATKRLAQTNIPVDLAQPLAELAVKVKDAKITSLQFVPPEFYTGRPDWVKIRRYAAKAIADSDRAATQPQAADVTASSTPTPVHVRATAKPTQTPTQNARGAKDLDQLCGL
;
A
#
# COMPACT_ATOMS: atom_id res chain seq x y z
N LYS A 1 -11.11 15.25 -10.36
CA LYS A 1 -12.35 14.42 -10.33
C LYS A 1 -12.06 13.19 -9.50
N ALA A 2 -13.01 12.73 -8.67
CA ALA A 2 -12.84 11.52 -7.88
C ALA A 2 -12.95 10.25 -8.76
N GLY A 3 -12.32 9.16 -8.33
CA GLY A 3 -12.31 7.87 -9.02
C GLY A 3 -10.91 7.34 -9.30
N TYR A 4 -10.83 6.14 -9.86
CA TYR A 4 -9.56 5.52 -10.28
C TYR A 4 -8.93 6.31 -11.43
N ARG A 5 -7.62 6.57 -11.33
CA ARG A 5 -6.86 7.39 -12.29
C ARG A 5 -5.48 6.78 -12.51
N ARG A 6 -5.04 6.73 -13.76
CA ARG A 6 -3.63 6.55 -14.10
C ARG A 6 -2.95 7.91 -13.97
N LEU A 7 -1.89 7.98 -13.17
CA LEU A 7 -1.12 9.19 -12.95
C LEU A 7 0.25 9.04 -13.60
N ASP A 8 0.75 10.08 -14.24
CA ASP A 8 2.16 10.17 -14.60
C ASP A 8 3.03 10.57 -13.40
N GLY A 9 4.34 10.77 -13.62
CA GLY A 9 5.29 11.10 -12.55
C GLY A 9 5.03 12.45 -11.88
N GLU A 10 4.61 13.46 -12.63
CA GLU A 10 4.29 14.79 -12.10
C GLU A 10 2.99 14.75 -11.31
N GLU A 11 1.96 14.11 -11.87
CA GLU A 11 0.66 13.95 -11.23
C GLU A 11 0.76 13.11 -9.94
N ALA A 12 1.56 12.04 -9.94
CA ALA A 12 1.80 11.21 -8.75
C ALA A 12 2.54 11.99 -7.65
N LEU A 13 3.53 12.81 -8.03
CA LEU A 13 4.24 13.69 -7.10
C LEU A 13 3.30 14.74 -6.51
N TRP A 14 2.46 15.37 -7.35
CA TRP A 14 1.45 16.31 -6.91
C TRP A 14 0.44 15.66 -5.96
N TYR A 15 -0.07 14.48 -6.30
CA TYR A 15 -1.01 13.72 -5.46
C TYR A 15 -0.43 13.39 -4.08
N GLY A 16 0.82 12.91 -4.02
CA GLY A 16 1.48 12.57 -2.76
C GLY A 16 1.93 13.77 -1.91
N ARG A 17 2.13 14.95 -2.52
CA ARG A 17 2.64 16.16 -1.83
C ARG A 17 1.60 17.23 -1.57
N SER A 18 0.48 17.23 -2.29
CA SER A 18 -0.54 18.26 -2.16
C SER A 18 -1.00 18.37 -0.69
N ARG A 19 -1.17 19.61 -0.25
CA ARG A 19 -1.72 19.98 1.07
C ARG A 19 -3.04 20.73 0.95
N VAL A 20 -3.51 20.95 -0.28
CA VAL A 20 -4.76 21.66 -0.54
C VAL A 20 -5.91 20.85 0.08
N ASP A 21 -6.70 21.49 0.93
CA ASP A 21 -7.88 20.93 1.59
C ASP A 21 -7.63 19.59 2.32
N SER A 22 -6.46 19.41 2.93
CA SER A 22 -6.11 18.16 3.63
C SER A 22 -5.19 18.38 4.84
N ASP A 23 -5.33 17.54 5.86
CA ASP A 23 -4.42 17.46 7.00
C ASP A 23 -3.17 16.59 6.70
N ASP A 24 -2.21 16.60 7.64
CA ASP A 24 -0.95 15.88 7.52
C ASP A 24 -1.14 14.36 7.38
N TYR A 25 -2.12 13.79 8.07
CA TYR A 25 -2.41 12.36 8.07
C TYR A 25 -3.09 11.92 6.77
N SER A 26 -4.01 12.74 6.26
CA SER A 26 -4.57 12.58 4.91
C SER A 26 -3.45 12.58 3.85
N ARG A 27 -2.43 13.44 3.99
CA ARG A 27 -1.26 13.44 3.09
C ARG A 27 -0.41 12.17 3.24
N MET A 28 -0.09 11.75 4.46
CA MET A 28 0.67 10.51 4.72
C MET A 28 -0.03 9.29 4.09
N ALA A 29 -1.35 9.25 4.16
CA ALA A 29 -2.12 8.16 3.62
C ALA A 29 -2.09 8.16 2.07
N ARG A 30 -2.10 9.32 1.40
CA ARG A 30 -1.89 9.41 -0.07
C ARG A 30 -0.50 8.94 -0.48
N GLN A 31 0.54 9.29 0.28
CA GLN A 31 1.91 8.84 0.02
C GLN A 31 2.02 7.31 0.05
N ARG A 32 1.31 6.66 0.98
CA ARG A 32 1.21 5.20 1.05
C ARG A 32 0.53 4.60 -0.18
N CYS A 33 -0.53 5.23 -0.68
CA CYS A 33 -1.17 4.80 -1.91
C CYS A 33 -0.24 4.92 -3.13
N VAL A 34 0.59 5.97 -3.20
CA VAL A 34 1.62 6.08 -4.24
C VAL A 34 2.64 4.93 -4.13
N ILE A 35 3.11 4.62 -2.92
CA ILE A 35 4.04 3.51 -2.69
C ILE A 35 3.39 2.15 -3.05
N GLY A 36 2.12 1.96 -2.69
CA GLY A 36 1.34 0.75 -3.02
C GLY A 36 1.17 0.55 -4.52
N ALA A 37 0.69 1.58 -5.21
CA ALA A 37 0.54 1.57 -6.66
C ALA A 37 1.88 1.33 -7.37
N PHE A 38 2.97 1.88 -6.83
CA PHE A 38 4.31 1.63 -7.35
C PHE A 38 4.74 0.17 -7.12
N ALA A 39 4.51 -0.40 -5.93
CA ALA A 39 4.85 -1.78 -5.61
C ALA A 39 4.09 -2.79 -6.49
N GLN A 40 2.82 -2.55 -6.80
CA GLN A 40 2.03 -3.39 -7.72
C GLN A 40 2.50 -3.29 -9.18
N GLN A 41 2.90 -2.09 -9.63
CA GLN A 41 3.38 -1.88 -11.01
C GLN A 41 4.80 -2.41 -11.23
N ALA A 42 5.63 -2.37 -10.20
CA ALA A 42 7.01 -2.81 -10.24
C ALA A 42 7.10 -4.33 -10.36
N THR A 43 7.44 -4.85 -11.54
CA THR A 43 7.79 -6.27 -11.65
C THR A 43 9.29 -6.50 -11.40
N PRO A 44 9.67 -7.47 -10.56
CA PRO A 44 11.08 -7.74 -10.23
C PRO A 44 11.93 -8.03 -11.46
N GLN A 45 11.36 -8.73 -12.44
CA GLN A 45 12.03 -9.06 -13.70
C GLN A 45 12.37 -7.78 -14.49
N LYS A 46 11.45 -6.81 -14.55
CA LYS A 46 11.71 -5.54 -15.24
C LYS A 46 12.74 -4.71 -14.50
N ILE A 47 12.70 -4.69 -13.16
CA ILE A 47 13.71 -3.96 -12.36
C ILE A 47 15.08 -4.57 -12.58
N LEU A 48 15.23 -5.90 -12.48
CA LEU A 48 16.52 -6.57 -12.63
C LEU A 48 17.09 -6.39 -14.03
N ALA A 49 16.26 -6.57 -15.06
CA ALA A 49 16.67 -6.37 -16.46
C ALA A 49 17.14 -4.93 -16.75
N ASN A 50 16.66 -3.95 -15.98
CA ASN A 50 16.99 -2.52 -16.17
C ASN A 50 17.81 -1.94 -14.99
N PHE A 51 18.35 -2.78 -14.11
CA PHE A 51 18.88 -2.34 -12.82
C PHE A 51 20.00 -1.31 -12.97
N THR A 52 20.92 -1.52 -13.91
CA THR A 52 22.03 -0.59 -14.17
C THR A 52 21.54 0.78 -14.65
N GLY A 53 20.54 0.80 -15.54
CA GLY A 53 19.92 2.03 -16.03
C GLY A 53 19.16 2.77 -14.92
N ILE A 54 18.38 2.04 -14.12
CA ILE A 54 17.67 2.58 -12.96
C ILE A 54 18.67 3.14 -11.95
N ALA A 55 19.68 2.37 -11.54
CA ALA A 55 20.69 2.79 -10.57
C ALA A 55 21.46 4.04 -11.05
N LYS A 56 21.77 4.13 -12.35
CA LYS A 56 22.41 5.33 -12.92
C LYS A 56 21.49 6.55 -12.87
N ALA A 57 20.21 6.38 -13.22
CA ALA A 57 19.22 7.45 -13.19
C ALA A 57 18.86 7.90 -11.76
N THR A 58 18.85 6.97 -10.81
CA THR A 58 18.47 7.22 -9.42
C THR A 58 19.64 7.55 -8.50
N LYS A 59 20.89 7.53 -8.99
CA LYS A 59 22.09 7.80 -8.18
C LYS A 59 22.04 9.11 -7.39
N ARG A 60 21.33 10.13 -7.89
CA ARG A 60 21.11 11.42 -7.22
C ARG A 60 19.72 11.55 -6.56
N LEU A 61 18.86 10.56 -6.72
CA LEU A 61 17.45 10.56 -6.29
C LEU A 61 17.19 9.62 -5.11
N ALA A 62 17.98 8.57 -4.94
CA ALA A 62 17.83 7.59 -3.88
C ALA A 62 19.18 7.18 -3.29
N GLN A 63 19.20 6.99 -1.97
CA GLN A 63 20.33 6.45 -1.23
C GLN A 63 19.83 5.28 -0.38
N THR A 64 20.56 4.18 -0.36
CA THR A 64 20.23 2.99 0.42
C THR A 64 21.48 2.38 1.03
N ASN A 65 21.34 1.77 2.19
CA ASN A 65 22.38 0.97 2.84
C ASN A 65 22.27 -0.52 2.49
N ILE A 66 21.37 -0.90 1.56
CA ILE A 66 21.23 -2.27 1.08
C ILE A 66 22.49 -2.64 0.28
N PRO A 67 23.25 -3.65 0.70
CA PRO A 67 24.41 -4.15 -0.04
C PRO A 67 24.04 -4.76 -1.40
N VAL A 68 24.96 -4.74 -2.36
CA VAL A 68 24.73 -5.23 -3.73
C VAL A 68 24.49 -6.74 -3.76
N ASP A 69 25.10 -7.51 -2.86
CA ASP A 69 24.90 -8.95 -2.71
C ASP A 69 23.47 -9.32 -2.27
N LEU A 70 22.73 -8.39 -1.64
CA LEU A 70 21.31 -8.60 -1.35
C LEU A 70 20.40 -8.33 -2.55
N ALA A 71 20.91 -7.84 -3.68
CA ALA A 71 20.07 -7.51 -4.83
C ALA A 71 19.31 -8.72 -5.38
N GLN A 72 19.96 -9.89 -5.47
CA GLN A 72 19.31 -11.12 -5.94
C GLN A 72 18.28 -11.65 -4.91
N PRO A 73 18.60 -11.85 -3.62
CA PRO A 73 17.61 -12.22 -2.61
C PRO A 73 16.40 -11.27 -2.54
N LEU A 74 16.62 -9.96 -2.72
CA LEU A 74 15.55 -8.97 -2.76
C LEU A 74 14.71 -9.08 -4.04
N ALA A 75 15.30 -9.42 -5.18
CA ALA A 75 14.56 -9.68 -6.41
C ALA A 75 13.65 -10.92 -6.26
N GLU A 76 14.16 -11.98 -5.63
CA GLU A 76 13.38 -13.19 -5.32
C GLU A 76 12.24 -12.89 -4.34
N LEU A 77 12.50 -12.10 -3.30
CA LEU A 77 11.46 -11.63 -2.38
C LEU A 77 10.41 -10.78 -3.11
N ALA A 78 10.84 -9.89 -3.99
CA ALA A 78 9.93 -9.03 -4.73
C ALA A 78 9.00 -9.83 -5.65
N VAL A 79 9.41 -11.01 -6.16
CA VAL A 79 8.52 -11.92 -6.91
C VAL A 79 7.42 -12.46 -6.00
N LYS A 80 7.77 -12.85 -4.77
CA LYS A 80 6.78 -13.31 -3.78
C LYS A 80 5.83 -12.19 -3.35
N VAL A 81 6.34 -10.97 -3.21
CA VAL A 81 5.56 -9.80 -2.78
C VAL A 81 4.59 -9.32 -3.86
N LYS A 82 4.94 -9.45 -5.15
CA LYS A 82 4.10 -8.98 -6.26
C LYS A 82 2.66 -9.49 -6.19
N ASP A 83 2.48 -10.75 -5.82
CA ASP A 83 1.16 -11.40 -5.71
C ASP A 83 0.68 -11.48 -4.24
N ALA A 84 1.42 -10.90 -3.30
CA ALA A 84 1.08 -10.90 -1.88
C ALA A 84 0.24 -9.68 -1.50
N LYS A 85 -0.56 -9.85 -0.44
CA LYS A 85 -1.29 -8.73 0.17
C LYS A 85 -0.33 -7.82 0.92
N ILE A 86 -0.36 -6.52 0.60
CA ILE A 86 0.41 -5.50 1.31
C ILE A 86 -0.48 -4.86 2.36
N THR A 87 -0.10 -4.97 3.62
CA THR A 87 -0.79 -4.27 4.72
C THR A 87 -0.02 -3.03 5.16
N SER A 88 -0.76 -2.02 5.64
CA SER A 88 -0.23 -0.74 6.09
C SER A 88 -0.71 -0.43 7.48
N LEU A 89 0.22 -0.19 8.41
CA LEU A 89 -0.05 0.23 9.79
C LEU A 89 0.27 1.72 9.96
N GLN A 90 -0.74 2.52 10.29
CA GLN A 90 -0.58 3.96 10.49
C GLN A 90 -0.42 4.32 11.98
N PHE A 91 0.55 5.19 12.28
CA PHE A 91 0.73 5.77 13.62
C PHE A 91 0.17 7.18 13.67
N VAL A 92 -1.16 7.29 13.68
CA VAL A 92 -1.90 8.56 13.56
C VAL A 92 -3.05 8.65 14.57
N PRO A 93 -3.56 9.85 14.89
CA PRO A 93 -4.72 10.03 15.78
C PRO A 93 -6.00 9.41 15.22
N PRO A 94 -6.95 9.03 16.10
CA PRO A 94 -6.89 9.14 17.57
C PRO A 94 -6.09 8.00 18.23
N GLU A 95 -5.69 6.98 17.48
CA GLU A 95 -5.05 5.78 18.03
C GLU A 95 -3.63 6.06 18.56
N PHE A 96 -2.88 6.95 17.91
CA PHE A 96 -1.55 7.37 18.32
C PHE A 96 -1.48 8.90 18.45
N TYR A 97 -1.06 9.37 19.62
CA TYR A 97 -0.75 10.77 19.83
C TYR A 97 0.68 11.06 19.38
N THR A 98 0.84 11.78 18.27
CA THR A 98 2.15 12.02 17.65
C THR A 98 3.00 13.06 18.38
N GLY A 99 2.38 13.93 19.19
CA GLY A 99 3.10 14.93 20.00
C GLY A 99 3.89 14.34 21.18
N ARG A 100 3.52 13.13 21.63
CA ARG A 100 4.25 12.37 22.65
C ARG A 100 4.11 10.87 22.35
N PRO A 101 4.96 10.33 21.46
CA PRO A 101 4.84 8.95 21.00
C PRO A 101 5.03 7.93 22.14
N ASP A 102 4.08 6.99 22.27
CA ASP A 102 4.26 5.81 23.10
C ASP A 102 4.99 4.71 22.30
N TRP A 103 6.30 4.62 22.49
CA TRP A 103 7.15 3.66 21.79
C TRP A 103 6.86 2.21 22.14
N VAL A 104 6.36 1.92 23.34
CA VAL A 104 5.99 0.56 23.73
C VAL A 104 4.73 0.13 22.97
N LYS A 105 3.73 1.02 22.89
CA LYS A 105 2.54 0.79 22.08
C LYS A 105 2.88 0.63 20.60
N ILE A 106 3.70 1.51 20.05
CA ILE A 106 4.15 1.45 18.64
C ILE A 106 4.81 0.10 18.33
N ARG A 107 5.79 -0.33 19.16
CA ARG A 107 6.46 -1.62 18.99
C ARG A 107 5.49 -2.80 19.06
N ARG A 108 4.53 -2.76 20.00
CA ARG A 108 3.50 -3.80 20.14
C ARG A 108 2.63 -3.90 18.90
N TYR A 109 2.17 -2.78 18.36
CA TYR A 109 1.35 -2.77 17.14
C TYR A 109 2.13 -3.21 15.91
N ALA A 110 3.40 -2.81 15.79
CA ALA A 110 4.28 -3.26 14.72
C ALA A 110 4.50 -4.78 14.76
N ALA A 111 4.84 -5.32 15.94
CA ALA A 111 5.01 -6.75 16.14
C ALA A 111 3.72 -7.54 15.82
N LYS A 112 2.57 -7.00 16.26
CA LYS A 112 1.26 -7.58 15.92
C LYS A 112 1.01 -7.57 14.41
N ALA A 113 1.28 -6.46 13.71
CA ALA A 113 1.06 -6.37 12.27
C ALA A 113 1.92 -7.36 11.48
N ILE A 114 3.17 -7.56 11.89
CA ILE A 114 4.07 -8.57 11.31
C ILE A 114 3.49 -9.97 11.55
N ALA A 115 3.16 -10.31 12.80
CA ALA A 115 2.63 -11.63 13.14
C ALA A 115 1.28 -11.93 12.45
N ASP A 116 0.40 -10.93 12.30
CA ASP A 116 -0.86 -11.07 11.58
C ASP A 116 -0.63 -11.30 10.07
N SER A 117 0.42 -10.69 9.50
CA SER A 117 0.80 -10.89 8.09
C SER A 117 1.32 -12.31 7.83
N ASP A 118 2.11 -12.87 8.74
CA ASP A 118 2.60 -14.26 8.65
C ASP A 118 1.44 -15.27 8.74
N ARG A 119 0.45 -15.01 9.60
CA ARG A 119 -0.74 -15.85 9.74
C ARG A 119 -1.62 -15.80 8.49
N ALA A 120 -1.82 -14.63 7.92
CA ALA A 120 -2.59 -14.46 6.69
C ALA A 120 -1.94 -15.17 5.49
N ALA A 121 -0.61 -15.28 5.47
CA ALA A 121 0.12 -16.07 4.47
C ALA A 121 0.00 -17.59 4.68
N THR A 122 -0.28 -18.04 5.91
CA THR A 122 -0.35 -19.47 6.27
C THR A 122 -1.76 -20.04 6.17
N GLN A 123 -2.81 -19.21 6.18
CA GLN A 123 -4.16 -19.67 5.92
C GLN A 123 -4.36 -19.86 4.41
N PRO A 124 -4.70 -21.07 3.93
CA PRO A 124 -5.25 -21.21 2.59
C PRO A 124 -6.48 -20.30 2.52
N GLN A 125 -6.61 -19.53 1.44
CA GLN A 125 -7.91 -18.97 1.09
C GLN A 125 -8.84 -20.17 0.86
N ALA A 126 -9.54 -20.58 1.91
CA ALA A 126 -10.74 -21.38 1.77
C ALA A 126 -11.67 -20.50 0.94
N ALA A 127 -11.76 -20.83 -0.34
CA ALA A 127 -12.80 -20.34 -1.19
C ALA A 127 -14.12 -20.69 -0.50
N ASP A 128 -14.82 -19.67 -0.02
CA ASP A 128 -16.27 -19.75 0.15
C ASP A 128 -16.88 -19.91 -1.25
N VAL A 129 -16.75 -21.10 -1.81
CA VAL A 129 -17.59 -21.62 -2.88
C VAL A 129 -18.64 -22.51 -2.23
N THR A 130 -19.54 -21.89 -1.47
CA THR A 130 -20.86 -22.49 -1.30
C THR A 130 -21.67 -22.10 -2.53
N ALA A 131 -21.55 -22.92 -3.57
CA ALA A 131 -22.46 -22.90 -4.70
C ALA A 131 -23.87 -23.23 -4.18
N SER A 132 -24.75 -22.23 -4.14
CA SER A 132 -26.18 -22.45 -4.28
C SER A 132 -26.74 -21.48 -5.30
N SER A 133 -27.05 -22.06 -6.43
CA SER A 133 -27.72 -21.48 -7.59
C SER A 133 -29.13 -21.02 -7.26
N THR A 134 -29.42 -19.73 -7.40
CA THR A 134 -30.74 -19.24 -7.84
C THR A 134 -30.58 -17.87 -8.53
N PRO A 135 -31.12 -17.65 -9.75
CA PRO A 135 -30.87 -16.41 -10.49
C PRO A 135 -32.05 -15.42 -10.37
N THR A 136 -31.85 -14.22 -9.80
CA THR A 136 -32.65 -12.99 -10.10
C THR A 136 -32.10 -11.75 -9.35
N PRO A 137 -32.42 -10.52 -9.80
CA PRO A 137 -31.87 -9.82 -10.95
C PRO A 137 -30.85 -8.73 -10.56
N VAL A 138 -30.10 -8.30 -11.58
CA VAL A 138 -29.07 -7.27 -11.59
C VAL A 138 -29.47 -6.00 -10.81
N HIS A 139 -28.83 -5.76 -9.67
CA HIS A 139 -28.76 -4.43 -9.08
C HIS A 139 -27.64 -3.66 -9.76
N VAL A 140 -28.00 -2.81 -10.72
CA VAL A 140 -27.10 -1.80 -11.27
C VAL A 140 -26.63 -0.93 -10.12
N ARG A 141 -25.38 -1.11 -9.69
CA ARG A 141 -24.76 -0.29 -8.65
C ARG A 141 -24.66 1.13 -9.19
N ALA A 142 -25.62 1.96 -8.79
CA ALA A 142 -25.61 3.39 -9.02
C ALA A 142 -24.27 3.99 -8.54
N THR A 143 -23.70 4.85 -9.38
CA THR A 143 -22.50 5.63 -9.13
C THR A 143 -22.74 6.61 -7.98
N ALA A 144 -22.61 6.13 -6.74
CA ALA A 144 -22.51 7.00 -5.58
C ALA A 144 -21.25 7.87 -5.74
N LYS A 145 -21.43 9.19 -5.76
CA LYS A 145 -20.35 10.17 -5.67
C LYS A 145 -19.51 9.85 -4.41
N PRO A 146 -18.19 9.70 -4.49
CA PRO A 146 -17.38 9.41 -3.31
C PRO A 146 -17.44 10.61 -2.36
N THR A 147 -18.16 10.48 -1.25
CA THR A 147 -18.28 11.53 -0.22
C THR A 147 -17.16 11.44 0.83
N GLN A 148 -16.35 10.39 0.79
CA GLN A 148 -15.27 10.17 1.76
C GLN A 148 -13.91 10.35 1.07
N THR A 149 -13.04 11.15 1.68
CA THR A 149 -11.62 11.17 1.32
C THR A 149 -11.11 9.72 1.43
N PRO A 150 -10.51 9.14 0.38
CA PRO A 150 -10.12 7.72 0.33
C PRO A 150 -8.96 7.37 1.28
N THR A 151 -8.74 8.15 2.33
CA THR A 151 -7.56 8.08 3.18
C THR A 151 -7.97 8.33 4.63
N GLN A 152 -8.89 7.49 5.11
CA GLN A 152 -9.29 7.49 6.51
C GLN A 152 -8.20 6.85 7.38
N ASN A 153 -8.00 7.44 8.56
CA ASN A 153 -7.12 6.90 9.59
C ASN A 153 -7.75 5.64 10.20
N ALA A 154 -7.45 4.49 9.60
CA ALA A 154 -7.92 3.21 10.11
C ALA A 154 -7.12 2.76 11.35
N ARG A 155 -7.80 2.04 12.25
CA ARG A 155 -7.14 1.40 13.40
C ARG A 155 -6.46 0.10 12.97
N GLY A 156 -5.21 -0.08 13.38
CA GLY A 156 -4.41 -1.27 13.10
C GLY A 156 -3.89 -1.34 11.65
N ALA A 157 -3.29 -2.48 11.30
CA ALA A 157 -2.85 -2.73 9.93
C ALA A 157 -4.04 -3.04 9.03
N LYS A 158 -4.08 -2.46 7.83
CA LYS A 158 -5.13 -2.69 6.83
C LYS A 158 -4.53 -2.94 5.46
N ASP A 159 -5.27 -3.71 4.67
CA ASP A 159 -4.92 -4.01 3.29
C ASP A 159 -4.88 -2.74 2.43
N LEU A 160 -3.83 -2.60 1.63
CA LEU A 160 -3.57 -1.37 0.88
C LEU A 160 -4.53 -1.21 -0.29
N ASP A 161 -4.99 -2.30 -0.90
CA ASP A 161 -5.95 -2.28 -2.01
C ASP A 161 -7.29 -1.73 -1.51
N GLN A 162 -7.74 -2.21 -0.33
CA GLN A 162 -8.92 -1.65 0.33
C GLN A 162 -8.74 -0.18 0.72
N LEU A 163 -7.58 0.20 1.28
CA LEU A 163 -7.33 1.57 1.72
C LEU A 163 -7.26 2.56 0.55
N CYS A 164 -6.67 2.15 -0.57
CA CYS A 164 -6.31 3.05 -1.66
C CYS A 164 -7.20 2.88 -2.91
N GLY A 165 -8.03 1.85 -2.96
CA GLY A 165 -8.85 1.51 -4.12
C GLY A 165 -7.99 1.12 -5.32
N LEU A 166 -6.92 0.36 -5.08
CA LEU A 166 -6.01 -0.16 -6.11
C LEU A 166 -6.60 -1.42 -6.76
#